data_AF-A0A8S4A872-F1
#
_entry.id   AF-A0A8S4A872-F1
#
_cell.length_a   1.000
_cell.length_b   1.000
_cell.length_c   1.000
_cell.angle_alpha   90.00
_cell.angle_beta   90.00
_cell.angle_gamma   90.00
#
_symmetry.space_group_name_H-M   'P 1'
#
loop_
_entity.id
_entity.type
_entity.pdbx_description
1 polymer ?
#
loop_
_entity_poly.entity_id
_entity_poly.type
_entity_poly.pdbx_seq_one_letter_code
_entity_poly.pdbx_strand_id
1 'polypeptide(L)'
;MGKLCIEVSPTDKIAFISEELCIGCGICSKKCPFEAITIINLPSNLERDTTHRYSANSFKLHRLPTPRPGEVLGLVGTNGIGKSTALKILAGKQKPNLGRFNDPPDWTEILAYFRGSELQNFFTKILEDDLKALIKPQYVDQIPKAVKGSVQNFLDKKDERKNQMDVCGQLDLMNVRDRNVEDLSGGELQRFAIAIVCIQDADIFMFDEPSSYLDVKQRLKAAQAIRSLISPDKYIIVVEHDLSVLDYLSDFICCLYGVPGAYGVVTMPFSVREGINIFLDGFVPTENLRFRDTSLTFKVAETALEEEIKRMCRYEYPKMYKKLGNFELRIDPGQFTDSEIIVLLGENGTGKTTFIKMLAGRLEPDGGGEIPILNVSYKPQKISPKHQGTVRQLLHERIRDAYVHPQFVTDVLKPLQIDPIFDQE
;
A
#
# COMPACT_ATOMS: atom_id res chain seq x y z
N MET A 1 -24.69 -30.77 -28.71
CA MET A 1 -23.43 -30.97 -27.96
C MET A 1 -23.48 -30.07 -26.74
N GLY A 2 -23.32 -30.61 -25.54
CA GLY A 2 -23.26 -29.80 -24.33
C GLY A 2 -21.99 -28.97 -24.33
N LYS A 3 -22.08 -27.67 -24.04
CA LYS A 3 -20.89 -26.83 -23.84
C LYS A 3 -20.18 -27.26 -22.56
N LEU A 4 -18.85 -27.34 -22.59
CA LEU A 4 -18.04 -27.67 -21.42
C LEU A 4 -17.85 -26.42 -20.55
N CYS A 5 -18.02 -26.56 -19.24
CA CYS A 5 -17.79 -25.46 -18.30
C CYS A 5 -16.30 -25.15 -18.12
N ILE A 6 -15.44 -26.17 -18.24
CA ILE A 6 -13.98 -26.04 -18.19
C ILE A 6 -13.44 -26.58 -19.51
N GLU A 7 -12.71 -25.75 -20.24
CA GLU A 7 -12.07 -26.10 -21.49
C GLU A 7 -10.56 -26.07 -21.29
N VAL A 8 -9.90 -27.20 -21.55
CA VAL A 8 -8.44 -27.32 -21.50
C VAL A 8 -8.01 -28.36 -22.54
N SER A 9 -7.26 -27.91 -23.53
CA SER A 9 -6.65 -28.78 -24.55
C SER A 9 -5.20 -29.09 -24.17
N PRO A 10 -4.60 -30.20 -24.65
CA PRO A 10 -3.20 -30.53 -24.36
C PRO A 10 -2.18 -29.48 -24.84
N THR A 11 -2.57 -28.63 -25.79
CA THR A 11 -1.77 -27.51 -26.31
C THR A 11 -1.94 -26.22 -25.51
N ASP A 12 -2.96 -26.14 -24.67
CA ASP A 12 -3.31 -24.91 -23.97
C ASP A 12 -2.41 -24.72 -22.75
N LYS A 13 -1.87 -23.52 -22.59
CA LYS A 13 -1.04 -23.16 -21.44
C LYS A 13 -1.87 -22.88 -20.18
N ILE A 14 -3.16 -22.58 -20.34
CA ILE A 14 -4.06 -22.13 -19.27
C ILE A 14 -5.42 -22.80 -19.50
N ALA A 15 -6.06 -23.28 -18.44
CA ALA A 15 -7.43 -23.76 -18.49
C ALA A 15 -8.42 -22.58 -18.51
N PHE A 16 -9.38 -22.60 -19.43
CA PHE A 16 -10.46 -21.62 -19.49
C PHE A 16 -11.67 -22.14 -18.72
N ILE A 17 -12.28 -21.29 -17.89
CA ILE A 17 -13.50 -21.61 -17.16
C ILE A 17 -14.61 -20.65 -17.60
N SER A 18 -15.67 -21.21 -18.19
CA SER A 18 -16.86 -20.46 -18.57
C SER A 18 -17.64 -20.05 -17.32
N GLU A 19 -17.77 -18.75 -17.09
CA GLU A 19 -18.53 -18.18 -15.98
C GLU A 19 -20.04 -18.39 -16.16
N GLU A 20 -20.54 -18.32 -17.40
CA GLU A 20 -21.96 -18.51 -17.73
C GLU A 20 -22.47 -19.93 -17.43
N LEU A 21 -21.62 -20.93 -17.65
CA LEU A 21 -21.96 -22.35 -17.44
C LEU A 21 -21.63 -22.83 -16.02
N CYS A 22 -20.90 -22.02 -15.25
CA CYS A 22 -20.47 -22.37 -13.91
C CYS A 22 -21.62 -22.21 -12.92
N ILE A 23 -22.11 -23.33 -12.38
CA ILE A 23 -23.14 -23.34 -11.34
C ILE A 23 -22.61 -23.06 -9.92
N GLY A 24 -21.33 -22.70 -9.77
CA GLY A 24 -20.73 -22.39 -8.47
C GLY A 24 -20.55 -23.60 -7.52
N CYS A 25 -20.61 -24.84 -8.03
CA CYS A 25 -20.58 -26.05 -7.19
C CYS A 25 -19.26 -26.30 -6.42
N GLY A 26 -18.17 -25.62 -6.78
CA GLY A 26 -16.87 -25.73 -6.09
C GLY A 26 -16.13 -27.07 -6.25
N ILE A 27 -16.66 -28.02 -7.03
CA ILE A 27 -16.06 -29.36 -7.21
C ILE A 27 -14.69 -29.26 -7.91
N CYS A 28 -14.56 -28.36 -8.90
CA CYS A 28 -13.31 -28.12 -9.61
C CYS A 28 -12.19 -27.57 -8.71
N SER A 29 -12.53 -26.69 -7.76
CA SER A 29 -11.59 -26.17 -6.77
C SER A 29 -11.05 -27.28 -5.87
N LYS A 30 -11.93 -28.14 -5.34
CA LYS A 30 -11.53 -29.29 -4.50
C LYS A 30 -10.76 -30.37 -5.24
N LYS A 31 -10.99 -30.54 -6.55
CA LYS A 31 -10.30 -31.52 -7.39
C LYS A 31 -8.98 -31.01 -7.95
N CYS A 32 -8.73 -29.70 -7.89
CA CYS A 32 -7.49 -29.12 -8.40
C CYS A 32 -6.33 -29.51 -7.48
N PRO A 33 -5.31 -30.25 -7.96
CA PRO A 33 -4.20 -30.67 -7.11
C PRO A 33 -3.28 -29.52 -6.69
N PHE A 34 -3.38 -28.37 -7.35
CA PHE A 34 -2.54 -27.19 -7.13
C PHE A 34 -3.30 -25.99 -6.54
N GLU A 35 -4.58 -26.16 -6.18
CA GLU A 35 -5.46 -25.08 -5.70
C GLU A 35 -5.52 -23.85 -6.63
N ALA A 36 -5.23 -24.03 -7.92
CA ALA A 36 -5.19 -22.97 -8.92
C ALA A 36 -6.59 -22.44 -9.32
N ILE A 37 -7.66 -23.11 -8.86
CA ILE A 37 -9.05 -22.75 -9.17
C ILE A 37 -9.75 -22.30 -7.88
N THR A 38 -10.17 -21.04 -7.87
CA THR A 38 -10.98 -20.46 -6.80
C THR A 38 -12.35 -20.10 -7.35
N ILE A 39 -13.41 -20.64 -6.76
CA ILE A 39 -14.79 -20.29 -7.09
C ILE A 39 -15.26 -19.19 -6.15
N ILE A 40 -15.61 -18.04 -6.72
CA ILE A 40 -16.08 -16.87 -5.98
C ILE A 40 -17.52 -16.61 -6.38
N ASN A 41 -18.42 -16.68 -5.40
CA ASN A 41 -19.82 -16.35 -5.60
C ASN A 41 -20.01 -14.85 -5.41
N LEU A 42 -20.04 -14.11 -6.52
CA LEU A 42 -20.34 -12.69 -6.51
C LEU A 42 -21.86 -12.47 -6.42
N PRO A 43 -22.33 -11.49 -5.64
CA PRO A 43 -23.70 -11.03 -5.72
C PRO A 43 -24.08 -10.65 -7.15
N SER A 44 -25.23 -11.11 -7.64
CA SER A 44 -25.69 -10.88 -9.03
C SER A 44 -25.76 -9.40 -9.43
N ASN A 45 -25.90 -8.50 -8.46
CA ASN A 45 -25.94 -7.06 -8.70
C ASN A 45 -24.58 -6.50 -9.11
N LEU A 46 -23.46 -7.12 -8.69
CA LEU A 46 -22.12 -6.62 -8.94
C LEU A 46 -21.64 -6.87 -10.38
N GLU A 47 -22.13 -7.91 -11.04
CA GLU A 47 -21.77 -8.18 -12.44
C GLU A 47 -22.22 -7.04 -13.37
N ARG A 48 -23.37 -6.42 -13.08
CA ARG A 48 -23.87 -5.26 -13.82
C ARG A 48 -22.97 -4.03 -13.66
N ASP A 49 -22.32 -3.91 -12.51
CA ASP A 49 -21.46 -2.78 -12.14
C ASP A 49 -19.99 -2.97 -12.60
N THR A 50 -19.72 -3.92 -13.48
CA THR A 50 -18.34 -4.21 -13.94
C THR A 50 -17.80 -3.06 -14.79
N THR A 51 -16.78 -2.36 -14.29
CA THR A 51 -16.14 -1.24 -14.98
C THR A 51 -15.02 -1.72 -15.91
N HIS A 52 -14.18 -2.64 -15.43
CA HIS A 52 -13.02 -3.09 -16.18
C HIS A 52 -12.65 -4.54 -15.87
N ARG A 53 -12.16 -5.24 -16.89
CA ARG A 53 -11.65 -6.62 -16.80
C ARG A 53 -10.44 -6.79 -17.73
N TYR A 54 -9.36 -7.42 -17.26
CA TYR A 54 -8.17 -7.61 -18.10
C TYR A 54 -8.33 -8.72 -19.15
N SER A 55 -8.89 -9.84 -18.75
CA SER A 55 -9.11 -11.03 -19.58
C SER A 55 -10.10 -12.01 -18.93
N ALA A 56 -10.41 -13.11 -19.61
CA ALA A 56 -11.12 -14.24 -19.00
C ALA A 56 -10.42 -14.75 -17.72
N ASN A 57 -11.22 -15.09 -16.71
CA ASN A 57 -10.79 -15.59 -15.38
C ASN A 57 -9.71 -14.74 -14.67
N SER A 58 -9.59 -13.46 -15.01
CA SER A 58 -8.69 -12.51 -14.36
C SER A 58 -9.43 -11.47 -13.52
N PHE A 59 -8.65 -10.60 -12.87
CA PHE A 59 -9.13 -9.52 -12.03
C PHE A 59 -10.24 -8.66 -12.70
N LYS A 60 -11.34 -8.46 -11.95
CA LYS A 60 -12.45 -7.56 -12.31
C LYS A 60 -12.53 -6.37 -11.34
N LEU A 61 -12.67 -5.17 -11.89
CA LEU A 61 -12.97 -3.98 -11.11
C LEU A 61 -14.45 -3.60 -11.28
N HIS A 62 -15.16 -3.49 -10.17
CA HIS A 62 -16.55 -3.07 -10.10
C HIS A 62 -16.62 -1.65 -9.54
N ARG A 63 -17.41 -0.80 -10.21
CA ARG A 63 -17.54 0.64 -9.93
C ARG A 63 -16.20 1.39 -10.04
N LEU A 64 -16.25 2.70 -9.85
CA LEU A 64 -15.09 3.59 -9.81
C LEU A 64 -15.31 4.63 -8.71
N PRO A 65 -14.23 5.16 -8.12
CA PRO A 65 -14.36 6.28 -7.20
C PRO A 65 -14.77 7.54 -7.97
N THR A 66 -15.60 8.38 -7.34
CA THR A 66 -16.18 9.59 -7.92
C THR A 66 -15.40 10.82 -7.44
N PRO A 67 -14.38 11.30 -8.17
CA PRO A 67 -13.63 12.48 -7.77
C PRO A 67 -14.48 13.75 -7.93
N ARG A 68 -14.39 14.64 -6.94
CA ARG A 68 -15.02 15.97 -6.95
C ARG A 68 -13.94 17.05 -6.94
N PRO A 69 -14.14 18.17 -7.64
CA PRO A 69 -13.16 19.24 -7.66
C PRO A 69 -13.24 20.03 -6.34
N GLY A 70 -12.10 20.57 -5.88
CA GLY A 70 -12.03 21.32 -4.63
C GLY A 70 -12.01 20.48 -3.36
N GLU A 71 -11.96 19.15 -3.48
CA GLU A 71 -11.94 18.21 -2.36
C GLU A 71 -10.88 17.13 -2.59
N VAL A 72 -10.39 16.53 -1.51
CA VAL A 72 -9.45 15.39 -1.57
C VAL A 72 -10.22 14.09 -1.38
N LEU A 73 -10.21 13.25 -2.42
CA LEU A 73 -10.79 11.92 -2.35
C LEU A 73 -9.74 10.88 -1.89
N GLY A 74 -9.95 10.32 -0.72
CA GLY A 74 -9.17 9.23 -0.16
C GLY A 74 -9.64 7.85 -0.63
N LEU A 75 -8.70 6.98 -0.99
CA LEU A 75 -8.95 5.59 -1.34
C LEU A 75 -8.20 4.67 -0.38
N VAL A 76 -8.94 3.78 0.28
CA VAL A 76 -8.39 2.81 1.22
C VAL A 76 -8.82 1.40 0.85
N GLY A 77 -7.94 0.43 1.03
CA GLY A 77 -8.25 -0.98 0.84
C GLY A 77 -6.99 -1.83 0.76
N THR A 78 -7.12 -3.15 0.79
CA THR A 78 -6.00 -4.10 0.69
C THR A 78 -5.28 -4.05 -0.67
N ASN A 79 -4.11 -4.67 -0.77
CA ASN A 79 -3.36 -4.71 -2.04
C ASN A 79 -3.99 -5.70 -3.02
N GLY A 80 -3.86 -5.42 -4.31
CA GLY A 80 -4.39 -6.30 -5.37
C GLY A 80 -5.89 -6.22 -5.62
N ILE A 81 -6.60 -5.23 -5.05
CA ILE A 81 -8.05 -5.01 -5.25
C ILE A 81 -8.39 -3.96 -6.32
N GLY A 82 -7.41 -3.49 -7.09
CA GLY A 82 -7.65 -2.59 -8.22
C GLY A 82 -7.57 -1.08 -7.94
N LYS A 83 -7.02 -0.63 -6.79
CA LYS A 83 -6.77 0.80 -6.50
C LYS A 83 -5.99 1.48 -7.63
N SER A 84 -4.82 0.94 -7.98
CA SER A 84 -4.00 1.49 -9.07
C SER A 84 -4.65 1.35 -10.46
N THR A 85 -5.54 0.36 -10.66
CA THR A 85 -6.34 0.23 -11.89
C THR A 85 -7.38 1.35 -11.97
N ALA A 86 -8.06 1.68 -10.87
CA ALA A 86 -8.99 2.80 -10.80
C ALA A 86 -8.29 4.13 -11.10
N LEU A 87 -7.08 4.36 -10.55
CA LEU A 87 -6.27 5.55 -10.83
C LEU A 87 -5.90 5.65 -12.32
N LYS A 88 -5.47 4.54 -12.95
CA LYS A 88 -5.14 4.53 -14.39
C LYS A 88 -6.35 4.86 -15.27
N ILE A 89 -7.54 4.41 -14.88
CA ILE A 89 -8.79 4.70 -15.57
C ILE A 89 -9.16 6.18 -15.42
N LEU A 90 -9.14 6.69 -14.18
CA LEU A 90 -9.45 8.10 -13.92
C LEU A 90 -8.42 9.06 -14.52
N ALA A 91 -7.18 8.61 -14.75
CA ALA A 91 -6.14 9.40 -15.39
C ALA A 91 -6.20 9.37 -16.92
N GLY A 92 -7.19 8.70 -17.53
CA GLY A 92 -7.31 8.53 -18.98
C GLY A 92 -6.24 7.64 -19.61
N LYS A 93 -5.31 7.06 -18.83
CA LYS A 93 -4.25 6.17 -19.33
C LYS A 93 -4.76 4.80 -19.74
N GLN A 94 -5.91 4.38 -19.21
CA GLN A 94 -6.54 3.10 -19.50
C GLN A 94 -8.05 3.29 -19.66
N LYS A 95 -8.59 2.99 -20.84
CA LYS A 95 -10.03 3.07 -21.10
C LYS A 95 -10.77 1.93 -20.35
N PRO A 96 -11.88 2.20 -19.66
CA PRO A 96 -12.70 1.13 -19.08
C PRO A 96 -13.36 0.33 -20.21
N ASN A 97 -13.50 -0.97 -20.03
CA ASN A 97 -14.03 -1.86 -21.07
C ASN A 97 -15.39 -2.49 -20.70
N LEU A 98 -15.95 -2.11 -19.56
CA LEU A 98 -17.26 -2.57 -19.07
C LEU A 98 -17.38 -4.10 -19.03
N GLY A 99 -16.27 -4.79 -18.75
CA GLY A 99 -16.20 -6.26 -18.74
C GLY A 99 -15.99 -6.91 -20.12
N ARG A 100 -16.11 -6.17 -21.22
CA ARG A 100 -15.87 -6.65 -22.59
C ARG A 100 -14.40 -6.48 -22.98
N PHE A 101 -13.60 -7.51 -22.76
CA PHE A 101 -12.16 -7.49 -23.07
C PHE A 101 -11.83 -7.86 -24.53
N ASN A 102 -12.71 -8.60 -25.23
CA ASN A 102 -12.50 -8.98 -26.64
C ASN A 102 -12.91 -7.87 -27.62
N ASP A 103 -13.98 -7.14 -27.29
CA ASP A 103 -14.52 -6.06 -28.10
C ASP A 103 -14.83 -4.86 -27.18
N PRO A 104 -13.80 -4.07 -26.82
CA PRO A 104 -13.95 -3.01 -25.84
C PRO A 104 -14.78 -1.84 -26.40
N PRO A 105 -15.77 -1.33 -25.64
CA PRO A 105 -16.68 -0.28 -26.09
C PRO A 105 -16.00 1.05 -26.39
N ASP A 106 -16.69 1.89 -27.17
CA ASP A 106 -16.32 3.27 -27.41
C ASP A 106 -16.71 4.23 -26.28
N TRP A 107 -16.08 5.42 -26.27
CA TRP A 107 -16.33 6.42 -25.24
C TRP A 107 -17.80 6.86 -25.20
N THR A 108 -18.49 6.88 -26.35
CA THR A 108 -19.92 7.14 -26.43
C THR A 108 -20.75 6.14 -25.63
N GLU A 109 -20.40 4.86 -25.71
CA GLU A 109 -21.08 3.79 -24.97
C GLU A 109 -20.69 3.81 -23.48
N ILE A 110 -19.43 4.10 -23.16
CA ILE A 110 -18.96 4.28 -21.77
C ILE A 110 -19.70 5.44 -21.09
N LEU A 111 -19.83 6.58 -21.76
CA LEU A 111 -20.57 7.74 -21.25
C LEU A 111 -22.06 7.44 -21.09
N ALA A 112 -22.65 6.63 -21.99
CA ALA A 112 -24.02 6.16 -21.86
C ALA A 112 -24.20 5.23 -20.65
N TYR A 113 -23.23 4.36 -20.38
CA TYR A 113 -23.22 3.49 -19.20
C TYR A 113 -23.18 4.29 -17.89
N PHE A 114 -22.37 5.34 -17.82
CA PHE A 114 -22.28 6.21 -16.64
C PHE A 114 -23.35 7.31 -16.59
N ARG A 115 -24.35 7.28 -17.49
CA ARG A 115 -25.34 8.37 -17.62
C ARG A 115 -26.05 8.67 -16.30
N GLY A 116 -26.09 9.95 -15.93
CA GLY A 116 -26.73 10.42 -14.69
C GLY A 116 -25.86 10.28 -13.43
N SER A 117 -24.60 9.87 -13.56
CA SER A 117 -23.62 9.84 -12.48
C SER A 117 -22.62 11.00 -12.57
N GLU A 118 -21.95 11.32 -11.47
CA GLU A 118 -20.85 12.30 -11.44
C GLU A 118 -19.69 11.91 -12.38
N LEU A 119 -19.47 10.61 -12.57
CA LEU A 119 -18.43 10.09 -13.48
C LEU A 119 -18.70 10.44 -14.94
N GLN A 120 -19.96 10.59 -15.36
CA GLN A 120 -20.27 11.02 -16.71
C GLN A 120 -19.65 12.39 -16.99
N ASN A 121 -19.89 13.36 -16.11
CA ASN A 121 -19.35 14.71 -16.25
C ASN A 121 -17.82 14.71 -16.21
N PHE A 122 -17.23 13.90 -15.33
CA PHE A 122 -15.77 13.75 -15.24
C PHE A 122 -15.16 13.21 -16.53
N PHE A 123 -15.69 12.11 -17.08
CA PHE A 123 -15.20 11.54 -18.33
C PHE A 123 -15.45 12.45 -19.54
N THR A 124 -16.58 13.16 -19.58
CA THR A 124 -16.84 14.18 -20.60
C THR A 124 -15.76 15.27 -20.56
N LYS A 125 -15.43 15.81 -19.37
CA LYS A 125 -14.36 16.80 -19.24
C LYS A 125 -12.99 16.26 -19.65
N ILE A 126 -12.65 15.01 -19.32
CA ILE A 126 -11.39 14.40 -19.78
C ILE A 126 -11.31 14.37 -21.31
N LEU A 127 -12.44 14.13 -22.00
CA LEU A 127 -12.48 14.02 -23.46
C LEU A 127 -12.58 15.38 -24.17
N GLU A 128 -13.32 16.33 -23.60
CA GLU A 128 -13.59 17.64 -24.22
C GLU A 128 -12.55 18.71 -23.82
N ASP A 129 -12.15 18.74 -22.55
CA ASP A 129 -11.26 19.77 -21.99
C ASP A 129 -9.79 19.33 -21.93
N ASP A 130 -9.46 18.11 -22.40
CA ASP A 130 -8.11 17.50 -22.39
C ASP A 130 -7.40 17.65 -21.02
N LEU A 131 -8.14 17.33 -19.94
CA LEU A 131 -7.65 17.51 -18.57
C LEU A 131 -6.30 16.84 -18.36
N LYS A 132 -5.30 17.62 -17.91
CA LYS A 132 -3.96 17.11 -17.65
C LYS A 132 -3.94 16.37 -16.32
N ALA A 133 -3.67 15.06 -16.37
CA ALA A 133 -3.55 14.21 -15.19
C ALA A 133 -2.09 13.93 -14.82
N LEU A 134 -1.72 14.19 -13.56
CA LEU A 134 -0.43 13.85 -12.97
C LEU A 134 -0.58 12.74 -11.94
N ILE A 135 0.32 11.76 -12.00
CA ILE A 135 0.32 10.62 -11.09
C ILE A 135 1.69 10.48 -10.45
N LYS A 136 1.73 10.51 -9.11
CA LYS A 136 2.87 10.01 -8.35
C LYS A 136 2.77 8.48 -8.30
N PRO A 137 3.73 7.71 -8.85
CA PRO A 137 3.69 6.25 -8.83
C PRO A 137 3.96 5.68 -7.44
N GLN A 138 3.39 4.49 -7.15
CA GLN A 138 3.57 3.78 -5.88
C GLN A 138 5.07 3.48 -5.60
N TYR A 139 5.75 2.82 -6.55
CA TYR A 139 7.14 2.36 -6.38
C TYR A 139 8.17 3.43 -6.74
N VAL A 140 8.61 4.19 -5.72
CA VAL A 140 9.67 5.20 -5.91
C VAL A 140 11.05 4.64 -6.18
N ASP A 141 11.30 3.38 -5.82
CA ASP A 141 12.58 2.69 -6.04
C ASP A 141 12.91 2.49 -7.53
N GLN A 142 11.92 2.63 -8.42
CA GLN A 142 12.10 2.56 -9.87
C GLN A 142 12.48 3.91 -10.48
N ILE A 143 12.24 5.03 -9.78
CA ILE A 143 12.51 6.39 -10.29
C ILE A 143 14.00 6.58 -10.62
N PRO A 144 14.95 6.20 -9.74
CA PRO A 144 16.39 6.32 -10.05
C PRO A 144 16.84 5.52 -11.28
N LYS A 145 16.13 4.44 -11.61
CA LYS A 145 16.47 3.61 -12.79
C LYS A 145 16.05 4.29 -14.09
N ALA A 146 14.96 5.03 -14.07
CA ALA A 146 14.40 5.71 -15.24
C ALA A 146 14.97 7.13 -15.43
N VAL A 147 15.44 7.77 -14.35
CA VAL A 147 15.74 9.19 -14.32
C VAL A 147 17.14 9.42 -13.73
N LYS A 148 18.04 9.99 -14.55
CA LYS A 148 19.41 10.33 -14.15
C LYS A 148 19.63 11.84 -14.16
N GLY A 149 20.28 12.35 -13.11
CA GLY A 149 20.66 13.77 -12.99
C GLY A 149 20.44 14.34 -11.59
N SER A 150 20.74 15.63 -11.46
CA SER A 150 20.57 16.39 -10.21
C SER A 150 19.09 16.70 -9.95
N VAL A 151 18.69 16.64 -8.67
CA VAL A 151 17.36 16.99 -8.19
C VAL A 151 16.96 18.40 -8.64
N GLN A 152 17.87 19.37 -8.51
CA GLN A 152 17.63 20.76 -8.89
C GLN A 152 17.22 20.89 -10.36
N ASN A 153 17.96 20.22 -11.26
CA ASN A 153 17.67 20.27 -12.69
C ASN A 153 16.29 19.71 -13.05
N PHE A 154 15.80 18.71 -12.31
CA PHE A 154 14.46 18.17 -12.53
C PHE A 154 13.37 19.09 -12.02
N LEU A 155 13.57 19.68 -10.84
CA LEU A 155 12.63 20.64 -10.28
C LEU A 155 12.51 21.87 -11.20
N ASP A 156 13.63 22.42 -11.66
CA ASP A 156 13.63 23.62 -12.52
C ASP A 156 12.96 23.36 -13.89
N LYS A 157 13.12 22.15 -14.44
CA LYS A 157 12.46 21.75 -15.71
C LYS A 157 10.97 21.52 -15.58
N LYS A 158 10.47 21.25 -14.37
CA LYS A 158 9.08 20.86 -14.10
C LYS A 158 8.31 21.90 -13.30
N ASP A 159 8.95 22.98 -12.88
CA ASP A 159 8.30 24.08 -12.16
C ASP A 159 7.45 24.93 -13.11
N GLU A 160 6.18 24.57 -13.23
CA GLU A 160 5.18 25.31 -14.01
C GLU A 160 4.46 26.34 -13.13
N ARG A 161 4.34 26.08 -11.82
CA ARG A 161 3.59 26.90 -10.85
C ARG A 161 4.42 27.96 -10.14
N LYS A 162 5.75 27.97 -10.31
CA LYS A 162 6.69 28.92 -9.67
C LYS A 162 6.64 28.89 -8.14
N ASN A 163 6.29 27.73 -7.56
CA ASN A 163 6.19 27.53 -6.10
C ASN A 163 7.24 26.54 -5.58
N GLN A 164 8.27 26.24 -6.37
CA GLN A 164 9.31 25.28 -6.05
C GLN A 164 9.99 25.54 -4.69
N MET A 165 10.30 26.80 -4.35
CA MET A 165 10.95 27.13 -3.08
C MET A 165 10.07 26.79 -1.88
N ASP A 166 8.79 27.10 -1.95
CA ASP A 166 7.83 26.83 -0.86
C ASP A 166 7.64 25.32 -0.69
N VAL A 167 7.44 24.59 -1.80
CA VAL A 167 7.28 23.13 -1.78
C VAL A 167 8.55 22.43 -1.27
N CYS A 168 9.73 22.88 -1.70
CA CYS A 168 11.01 22.33 -1.22
C CYS A 168 11.26 22.63 0.27
N GLY A 169 10.84 23.81 0.75
CA GLY A 169 10.90 24.18 2.16
C GLY A 169 9.97 23.32 3.01
N GLN A 170 8.72 23.13 2.56
CA GLN A 170 7.74 22.29 3.26
C GLN A 170 8.18 20.82 3.34
N LEU A 171 8.77 20.29 2.27
CA LEU A 171 9.19 18.88 2.18
C LEU A 171 10.64 18.62 2.65
N ASP A 172 11.29 19.60 3.30
CA ASP A 172 12.68 19.48 3.78
C ASP A 172 13.66 19.01 2.68
N LEU A 173 13.48 19.49 1.45
CA LEU A 173 14.28 19.10 0.29
C LEU A 173 15.46 20.06 0.02
N MET A 174 15.57 21.18 0.74
CA MET A 174 16.61 22.18 0.52
C MET A 174 18.03 21.60 0.57
N ASN A 175 18.28 20.64 1.46
CA ASN A 175 19.61 20.05 1.66
C ASN A 175 19.99 19.00 0.61
N VAL A 176 19.05 18.59 -0.25
CA VAL A 176 19.25 17.52 -1.24
C VAL A 176 19.13 18.00 -2.69
N ARG A 177 18.94 19.30 -2.91
CA ARG A 177 18.77 19.90 -4.25
C ARG A 177 19.97 19.65 -5.16
N ASP A 178 21.18 19.72 -4.60
CA ASP A 178 22.42 19.53 -5.36
C ASP A 178 22.80 18.06 -5.57
N ARG A 179 22.10 17.12 -4.92
CA ARG A 179 22.39 15.68 -5.04
C ARG A 179 21.80 15.10 -6.31
N ASN A 180 22.36 13.97 -6.75
CA ASN A 180 21.74 13.19 -7.82
C ASN A 180 20.56 12.39 -7.27
N VAL A 181 19.56 12.18 -8.12
CA VAL A 181 18.37 11.37 -7.79
C VAL A 181 18.77 9.94 -7.38
N GLU A 182 19.86 9.41 -7.95
CA GLU A 182 20.37 8.07 -7.68
C GLU A 182 20.92 7.89 -6.25
N ASP A 183 21.36 8.99 -5.63
CA ASP A 183 21.99 8.99 -4.30
C ASP A 183 20.97 9.20 -3.17
N LEU A 184 19.71 9.47 -3.53
CA LEU A 184 18.65 9.74 -2.56
C LEU A 184 18.20 8.46 -1.83
N SER A 185 17.95 8.60 -0.52
CA SER A 185 17.28 7.58 0.26
C SER A 185 15.80 7.44 -0.15
N GLY A 186 15.15 6.32 0.18
CA GLY A 186 13.73 6.09 -0.17
C GLY A 186 12.79 7.19 0.35
N GLY A 187 13.04 7.73 1.55
CA GLY A 187 12.28 8.86 2.09
C GLY A 187 12.54 10.18 1.34
N GLU A 188 13.78 10.45 0.94
CA GLU A 188 14.11 11.62 0.10
C GLU A 188 13.52 11.49 -1.30
N LEU A 189 13.59 10.30 -1.92
CA LEU A 189 12.96 9.99 -3.20
C LEU A 189 11.46 10.19 -3.17
N GLN A 190 10.81 9.74 -2.10
CA GLN A 190 9.38 9.93 -1.91
C GLN A 190 9.01 11.41 -1.85
N ARG A 191 9.72 12.21 -1.04
CA ARG A 191 9.50 13.66 -0.95
C ARG A 191 9.77 14.36 -2.27
N PHE A 192 10.83 13.97 -2.98
CA PHE A 192 11.13 14.48 -4.32
C PHE A 192 10.02 14.17 -5.33
N ALA A 193 9.48 12.95 -5.32
CA ALA A 193 8.37 12.56 -6.20
C ALA A 193 7.10 13.37 -5.93
N ILE A 194 6.78 13.61 -4.64
CA ILE A 194 5.65 14.48 -4.24
C ILE A 194 5.90 15.92 -4.71
N ALA A 195 7.11 16.45 -4.49
CA ALA A 195 7.47 17.80 -4.90
C ALA A 195 7.30 18.02 -6.41
N ILE A 196 7.76 17.09 -7.25
CA ILE A 196 7.61 17.16 -8.71
C ILE A 196 6.14 17.27 -9.12
N VAL A 197 5.26 16.52 -8.46
CA VAL A 197 3.82 16.59 -8.76
C VAL A 197 3.23 17.92 -8.31
N CYS A 198 3.62 18.45 -7.15
CA CYS A 198 3.08 19.69 -6.60
C CYS A 198 3.51 20.97 -7.37
N ILE A 199 4.67 20.97 -8.03
CA ILE A 199 5.19 22.14 -8.78
C ILE A 199 4.68 22.23 -10.22
N GLN A 200 4.14 21.13 -10.76
CA GLN A 200 3.55 21.12 -12.10
C GLN A 200 2.10 21.60 -12.04
N ASP A 201 1.64 22.23 -13.12
CA ASP A 201 0.25 22.63 -13.28
C ASP A 201 -0.53 21.54 -14.03
N ALA A 202 -1.67 21.18 -13.45
CA ALA A 202 -2.51 20.08 -13.87
C ALA A 202 -3.90 20.25 -13.25
N ASP A 203 -4.89 19.56 -13.84
CA ASP A 203 -6.28 19.57 -13.39
C ASP A 203 -6.56 18.41 -12.44
N ILE A 204 -5.87 17.28 -12.64
CA ILE A 204 -6.05 16.07 -11.85
C ILE A 204 -4.72 15.66 -11.22
N PHE A 205 -4.68 15.63 -9.89
CA PHE A 205 -3.54 15.18 -9.10
C PHE A 205 -3.84 13.84 -8.44
N MET A 206 -2.99 12.85 -8.68
CA MET A 206 -3.12 11.52 -8.09
C MET A 206 -1.87 11.15 -7.32
N PHE A 207 -2.05 10.75 -6.06
CA PHE A 207 -0.97 10.30 -5.19
C PHE A 207 -1.18 8.84 -4.81
N ASP A 208 -0.37 7.94 -5.37
CA ASP A 208 -0.37 6.53 -5.01
C ASP A 208 0.65 6.28 -3.88
N GLU A 209 0.15 6.06 -2.66
CA GLU A 209 0.89 5.86 -1.41
C GLU A 209 1.97 6.93 -1.15
N PRO A 210 1.59 8.20 -0.89
CA PRO A 210 2.53 9.28 -0.58
C PRO A 210 3.22 9.16 0.79
N SER A 211 2.69 8.42 1.76
CA SER A 211 3.26 8.28 3.11
C SER A 211 4.38 7.21 3.21
N SER A 212 4.53 6.36 2.21
CA SER A 212 5.50 5.26 2.18
C SER A 212 6.93 5.77 2.41
N TYR A 213 7.69 5.05 3.25
CA TYR A 213 9.06 5.39 3.67
C TYR A 213 9.26 6.68 4.49
N LEU A 214 8.22 7.49 4.69
CA LEU A 214 8.30 8.72 5.47
C LEU A 214 8.16 8.44 6.98
N ASP A 215 8.88 9.21 7.79
CA ASP A 215 8.65 9.27 9.24
C ASP A 215 7.40 10.10 9.57
N VAL A 216 6.97 10.06 10.84
CA VAL A 216 5.72 10.70 11.28
C VAL A 216 5.67 12.19 10.93
N LYS A 217 6.78 12.92 11.12
CA LYS A 217 6.85 14.36 10.83
C LYS A 217 6.80 14.63 9.33
N GLN A 218 7.55 13.85 8.56
CA GLN A 218 7.58 13.95 7.10
C GLN A 218 6.23 13.60 6.47
N ARG A 219 5.48 12.64 7.04
CA ARG A 219 4.11 12.30 6.59
C ARG A 219 3.17 13.48 6.73
N LEU A 220 3.16 14.15 7.87
CA LEU A 220 2.31 15.33 8.11
C LEU A 220 2.67 16.49 7.16
N LYS A 221 3.96 16.73 6.95
CA LYS A 221 4.44 17.75 6.00
C LYS A 221 4.05 17.43 4.55
N ALA A 222 4.21 16.17 4.14
CA ALA A 222 3.76 15.71 2.83
C ALA A 222 2.25 15.88 2.66
N ALA A 223 1.49 15.58 3.70
CA ALA A 223 0.05 15.73 3.69
C ALA A 223 -0.39 17.20 3.56
N GLN A 224 0.28 18.10 4.28
CA GLN A 224 0.08 19.55 4.14
C GLN A 224 0.40 20.04 2.72
N ALA A 225 1.51 19.58 2.14
CA ALA A 225 1.88 19.93 0.78
C ALA A 225 0.83 19.47 -0.25
N ILE A 226 0.27 18.27 -0.08
CA ILE A 226 -0.80 17.75 -0.95
C ILE A 226 -2.09 18.55 -0.78
N ARG A 227 -2.51 18.86 0.46
CA ARG A 227 -3.69 19.69 0.71
C ARG A 227 -3.55 21.12 0.17
N SER A 228 -2.33 21.65 0.05
CA SER A 228 -2.10 22.96 -0.56
C SER A 228 -2.46 23.03 -2.05
N LEU A 229 -2.69 21.88 -2.70
CA LEU A 229 -3.13 21.79 -4.09
C LEU A 229 -4.64 22.00 -4.26
N ILE A 230 -5.41 21.98 -3.15
CA ILE A 230 -6.86 22.13 -3.20
C ILE A 230 -7.22 23.48 -3.82
N SER A 231 -8.02 23.42 -4.88
CA SER A 231 -8.55 24.57 -5.60
C SER A 231 -9.92 24.17 -6.18
N PRO A 232 -10.88 25.11 -6.33
CA PRO A 232 -12.24 24.80 -6.76
C PRO A 232 -12.37 24.00 -8.07
N ASP A 233 -11.35 24.06 -8.94
CA ASP A 233 -11.33 23.41 -10.25
C ASP A 233 -10.41 22.19 -10.33
N LYS A 234 -9.71 21.84 -9.24
CA LYS A 234 -8.70 20.77 -9.23
C LYS A 234 -9.25 19.51 -8.57
N TYR A 235 -9.01 18.35 -9.18
CA TYR A 235 -9.35 17.04 -8.64
C TYR A 235 -8.13 16.44 -7.94
N ILE A 236 -8.29 15.98 -6.71
CA ILE A 236 -7.20 15.36 -5.94
C ILE A 236 -7.64 13.99 -5.45
N ILE A 237 -6.89 12.95 -5.83
CA ILE A 237 -7.12 11.57 -5.41
C ILE A 237 -5.88 11.06 -4.69
N VAL A 238 -6.07 10.52 -3.49
CA VAL A 238 -5.00 9.97 -2.67
C VAL A 238 -5.31 8.51 -2.36
N VAL A 239 -4.36 7.62 -2.62
CA VAL A 239 -4.40 6.23 -2.16
C VAL A 239 -3.49 6.11 -0.94
N GLU A 240 -4.05 5.69 0.19
CA GLU A 240 -3.30 5.52 1.43
C GLU A 240 -3.68 4.25 2.18
N HIS A 241 -2.69 3.72 2.89
CA HIS A 241 -2.85 2.60 3.82
C HIS A 241 -2.74 3.04 5.28
N ASP A 242 -2.15 4.22 5.52
CA ASP A 242 -2.07 4.81 6.85
C ASP A 242 -3.36 5.61 7.13
N LEU A 243 -4.23 5.06 7.96
CA LEU A 243 -5.51 5.68 8.33
C LEU A 243 -5.32 7.05 8.99
N SER A 244 -4.21 7.29 9.69
CA SER A 244 -3.96 8.57 10.35
C SER A 244 -3.63 9.67 9.35
N VAL A 245 -2.87 9.33 8.31
CA VAL A 245 -2.54 10.26 7.22
C VAL A 245 -3.75 10.48 6.33
N LEU A 246 -4.51 9.42 6.06
CA LEU A 246 -5.76 9.49 5.30
C LEU A 246 -6.80 10.39 5.97
N ASP A 247 -6.95 10.30 7.30
CA ASP A 247 -7.85 11.15 8.10
C ASP A 247 -7.52 12.65 7.95
N TYR A 248 -6.23 12.98 7.95
CA TYR A 248 -5.77 14.35 7.76
C TYR A 248 -5.90 14.84 6.31
N LEU A 249 -5.63 13.96 5.34
CA LEU A 249 -5.57 14.30 3.91
C LEU A 249 -6.93 14.50 3.28
N SER A 250 -7.85 13.59 3.54
CA SER A 250 -9.06 13.43 2.75
C SER A 250 -10.23 14.23 3.31
N ASP A 251 -11.16 14.61 2.43
CA ASP A 251 -12.45 15.17 2.82
C ASP A 251 -13.56 14.10 2.67
N PHE A 252 -13.37 13.17 1.72
CA PHE A 252 -14.20 11.97 1.52
C PHE A 252 -13.32 10.73 1.35
N ILE A 253 -13.85 9.56 1.73
CA ILE A 253 -13.17 8.27 1.59
C ILE A 253 -14.04 7.29 0.82
N CYS A 254 -13.49 6.64 -0.19
CA CYS A 254 -14.02 5.39 -0.73
C CYS A 254 -13.21 4.20 -0.20
N CYS A 255 -13.90 3.24 0.40
CA CYS A 255 -13.34 1.95 0.73
C CYS A 255 -13.40 1.02 -0.49
N LEU A 256 -12.32 0.33 -0.77
CA LEU A 256 -12.29 -0.76 -1.73
C LEU A 256 -12.21 -2.09 -0.98
N TYR A 257 -13.06 -3.02 -1.37
CA TYR A 257 -13.11 -4.37 -0.80
C TYR A 257 -13.19 -5.43 -1.90
N GLY A 258 -12.86 -6.67 -1.55
CA GLY A 258 -12.88 -7.79 -2.48
C GLY A 258 -11.78 -8.79 -2.18
N VAL A 259 -11.53 -9.68 -3.13
CA VAL A 259 -10.50 -10.72 -3.01
C VAL A 259 -9.29 -10.29 -3.86
N PRO A 260 -8.11 -10.10 -3.26
CA PRO A 260 -6.88 -9.73 -3.98
C PRO A 260 -6.64 -10.60 -5.22
N GLY A 261 -6.41 -9.97 -6.37
CA GLY A 261 -6.15 -10.65 -7.64
C GLY A 261 -7.40 -11.20 -8.34
N ALA A 262 -8.56 -11.26 -7.69
CA ALA A 262 -9.78 -11.79 -8.28
C ALA A 262 -10.82 -10.71 -8.60
N TYR A 263 -11.22 -9.90 -7.63
CA TYR A 263 -12.12 -8.78 -7.88
C TYR A 263 -11.98 -7.69 -6.83
N GLY A 264 -12.32 -6.47 -7.22
CA GLY A 264 -12.42 -5.33 -6.32
C GLY A 264 -13.69 -4.54 -6.58
N VAL A 265 -14.33 -4.07 -5.51
CA VAL A 265 -15.51 -3.23 -5.54
C VAL A 265 -15.20 -1.91 -4.85
N VAL A 266 -15.53 -0.81 -5.51
CA VAL A 266 -15.43 0.53 -4.92
C VAL A 266 -16.76 0.89 -4.27
N THR A 267 -16.73 1.22 -2.98
CA THR A 267 -17.90 1.74 -2.26
C THR A 267 -18.26 3.16 -2.71
N MET A 268 -19.49 3.59 -2.39
CA MET A 268 -19.86 5.00 -2.46
C MET A 268 -18.97 5.84 -1.52
N PRO A 269 -18.73 7.13 -1.82
CA PRO A 269 -17.95 7.99 -0.95
C PRO A 269 -18.66 8.19 0.40
N PHE A 270 -17.90 8.05 1.49
CA PHE A 270 -18.32 8.34 2.85
C PHE A 270 -17.56 9.53 3.42
N SER A 271 -18.08 10.14 4.48
CA SER A 271 -17.28 11.05 5.29
C SER A 271 -16.06 10.32 5.84
N VAL A 272 -14.97 11.04 6.09
CA VAL A 272 -13.69 10.46 6.54
C VAL A 272 -13.87 9.52 7.74
N ARG A 273 -14.54 10.01 8.78
CA ARG A 273 -14.74 9.27 10.04
C ARG A 273 -15.58 8.00 9.83
N GLU A 274 -16.66 8.10 9.04
CA GLU A 274 -17.52 6.96 8.73
C GLU A 274 -16.78 5.93 7.88
N GLY A 275 -16.06 6.38 6.85
CA GLY A 275 -15.28 5.51 5.96
C GLY A 275 -14.20 4.73 6.71
N ILE A 276 -13.46 5.38 7.62
CA ILE A 276 -12.45 4.72 8.45
C ILE A 276 -13.10 3.67 9.37
N ASN A 277 -14.22 3.99 10.01
CA ASN A 277 -14.92 3.04 10.87
C ASN A 277 -15.46 1.84 10.09
N ILE A 278 -16.08 2.07 8.93
CA ILE A 278 -16.52 1.01 8.00
C ILE A 278 -15.35 0.10 7.61
N PHE A 279 -14.18 0.68 7.33
CA PHE A 279 -12.97 -0.06 7.01
C PHE A 279 -12.45 -0.90 8.20
N LEU A 280 -12.49 -0.37 9.42
CA LEU A 280 -12.08 -1.06 10.64
C LEU A 280 -13.08 -2.14 11.08
N ASP A 281 -14.37 -1.93 10.87
CA ASP A 281 -15.42 -2.89 11.22
C ASP A 281 -15.50 -4.04 10.22
N GLY A 282 -15.06 -3.82 8.98
CA GLY A 282 -15.12 -4.82 7.91
C GLY A 282 -16.53 -5.02 7.34
N PHE A 283 -17.42 -4.06 7.56
CA PHE A 283 -18.83 -4.13 7.19
C PHE A 283 -19.30 -2.79 6.62
N VAL A 284 -19.94 -2.84 5.45
CA VAL A 284 -20.53 -1.70 4.75
C VAL A 284 -22.05 -1.69 5.02
N PRO A 285 -22.56 -0.78 5.88
CA PRO A 285 -23.97 -0.80 6.29
C PRO A 285 -24.94 -0.55 5.13
N THR A 286 -24.58 0.36 4.22
CA THR A 286 -25.43 0.75 3.08
C THR A 286 -25.68 -0.39 2.08
N GLU A 287 -24.75 -1.33 1.99
CA GLU A 287 -24.83 -2.50 1.11
C GLU A 287 -25.19 -3.77 1.87
N ASN A 288 -25.33 -3.67 3.21
CA ASN A 288 -25.47 -4.80 4.12
C ASN A 288 -24.45 -5.93 3.82
N LEU A 289 -23.20 -5.53 3.58
CA LEU A 289 -22.15 -6.43 3.10
C LEU A 289 -20.96 -6.44 4.06
N ARG A 290 -20.62 -7.63 4.56
CA ARG A 290 -19.40 -7.87 5.35
C ARG A 290 -18.31 -8.37 4.42
N PHE A 291 -17.22 -7.60 4.31
CA PHE A 291 -16.06 -7.97 3.48
C PHE A 291 -14.90 -8.51 4.32
N ARG A 292 -14.97 -8.44 5.65
CA ARG A 292 -14.03 -9.08 6.56
C ARG A 292 -14.75 -9.69 7.77
N ASP A 293 -14.38 -10.91 8.11
CA ASP A 293 -15.00 -11.67 9.21
C ASP A 293 -14.71 -11.05 10.58
N THR A 294 -13.52 -10.50 10.77
CA THR A 294 -13.07 -9.90 12.03
C THR A 294 -12.98 -8.38 11.94
N SER A 295 -13.39 -7.68 12.99
CA SER A 295 -13.15 -6.24 13.14
C SER A 295 -11.72 -5.99 13.63
N LEU A 296 -11.09 -4.92 13.16
CA LEU A 296 -9.81 -4.45 13.70
C LEU A 296 -10.08 -3.60 14.94
N THR A 297 -10.05 -4.23 16.11
CA THR A 297 -10.17 -3.53 17.39
C THR A 297 -8.80 -3.16 17.93
N PHE A 298 -8.58 -1.88 18.23
CA PHE A 298 -7.44 -1.44 19.02
C PHE A 298 -7.67 -1.83 20.48
N LYS A 299 -7.17 -3.00 20.88
CA LYS A 299 -7.13 -3.37 22.29
C LYS A 299 -5.99 -2.59 22.94
N VAL A 300 -6.32 -1.72 23.88
CA VAL A 300 -5.32 -1.27 24.86
C VAL A 300 -4.95 -2.53 25.63
N ALA A 301 -3.72 -3.01 25.46
CA ALA A 301 -3.26 -4.15 26.23
C ALA A 301 -3.42 -3.79 27.71
N GLU A 302 -4.18 -4.61 28.45
CA GLU A 302 -4.24 -4.48 29.90
C GLU A 302 -2.82 -4.65 30.44
N THR A 303 -2.35 -3.65 31.18
CA THR A 303 -1.04 -3.66 31.82
C THR A 303 -0.96 -4.91 32.71
N ALA A 304 0.14 -5.67 32.58
CA ALA A 304 0.42 -6.76 33.50
C ALA A 304 0.34 -6.26 34.95
N LEU A 305 -0.19 -7.08 35.86
CA LEU A 305 -0.29 -6.75 37.28
C LEU A 305 1.13 -6.43 37.81
N GLU A 306 1.28 -5.39 38.63
CA GLU A 306 2.57 -4.93 39.17
C GLU A 306 3.39 -6.04 39.87
N GLU A 307 2.72 -7.09 40.37
CA GLU A 307 3.36 -8.26 40.99
C GLU A 307 4.09 -9.16 39.98
N GLU A 308 3.65 -9.25 38.72
CA GLU A 308 4.33 -10.00 37.67
C GLU A 308 5.60 -9.28 37.21
N ILE A 309 5.54 -7.94 37.10
CA ILE A 309 6.67 -7.08 36.72
C ILE A 309 7.83 -7.20 37.73
N LYS A 310 7.54 -7.42 39.02
CA LYS A 310 8.56 -7.61 40.07
C LYS A 310 9.35 -8.91 39.93
N ARG A 311 8.82 -9.93 39.22
CA ARG A 311 9.49 -11.22 39.02
C ARG A 311 10.30 -11.30 37.72
N MET A 312 10.19 -10.29 36.85
CA MET A 312 10.86 -10.26 35.55
C MET A 312 12.34 -9.88 35.70
N CYS A 313 13.21 -10.51 34.89
CA CYS A 313 14.60 -10.10 34.83
C CYS A 313 14.66 -8.67 34.28
N ARG A 314 15.48 -7.84 34.91
CA ARG A 314 15.80 -6.49 34.42
C ARG A 314 17.15 -6.54 33.74
N TYR A 315 17.16 -6.18 32.46
CA TYR A 315 18.38 -5.97 31.71
C TYR A 315 18.65 -4.48 31.64
N GLU A 316 19.90 -4.10 31.84
CA GLU A 316 20.34 -2.73 31.74
C GLU A 316 21.32 -2.61 30.58
N TYR A 317 21.22 -1.52 29.83
CA TYR A 317 22.24 -1.15 28.87
C TYR A 317 22.91 0.15 29.32
N PRO A 318 24.26 0.21 29.24
CA PRO A 318 25.01 1.36 29.69
C PRO A 318 24.82 2.54 28.73
N LYS A 319 25.34 3.70 29.13
CA LYS A 319 25.51 4.83 28.22
C LYS A 319 26.41 4.40 27.07
N MET A 320 25.95 4.56 25.82
CA MET A 320 26.70 4.16 24.63
C MET A 320 26.93 5.35 23.70
N TYR A 321 28.02 5.26 22.95
CA TYR A 321 28.39 6.24 21.94
C TYR A 321 28.78 5.56 20.62
N LYS A 322 28.33 6.12 19.49
CA LYS A 322 28.75 5.67 18.16
C LYS A 322 28.91 6.86 17.21
N LYS A 323 30.04 6.92 16.52
CA LYS A 323 30.33 7.87 15.46
C LYS A 323 30.44 7.16 14.12
N LEU A 324 29.62 7.58 13.16
CA LEU A 324 29.62 7.07 11.79
C LEU A 324 29.86 8.24 10.83
N GLY A 325 31.14 8.54 10.57
CA GLY A 325 31.53 9.72 9.78
C GLY A 325 31.09 11.02 10.46
N ASN A 326 30.16 11.75 9.83
CA ASN A 326 29.60 13.00 10.34
C ASN A 326 28.42 12.79 11.31
N PHE A 327 27.94 11.55 11.46
CA PHE A 327 26.82 11.23 12.33
C PHE A 327 27.31 10.79 13.71
N GLU A 328 26.80 11.42 14.77
CA GLU A 328 27.09 11.06 16.17
C GLU A 328 25.80 10.60 16.86
N LEU A 329 25.81 9.38 17.39
CA LEU A 329 24.74 8.80 18.17
C LEU A 329 25.16 8.69 19.63
N ARG A 330 24.38 9.31 20.51
CA ARG A 330 24.52 9.23 21.96
C ARG A 330 23.29 8.53 22.50
N ILE A 331 23.50 7.48 23.29
CA ILE A 331 22.44 6.71 23.93
C ILE A 331 22.63 6.83 25.43
N ASP A 332 21.60 7.35 26.10
CA ASP A 332 21.55 7.38 27.55
C ASP A 332 21.24 6.00 28.11
N PRO A 333 21.74 5.68 29.32
CA PRO A 333 21.52 4.37 29.93
C PRO A 333 20.03 4.12 30.15
N GLY A 334 19.61 2.86 29.99
CA GLY A 334 18.23 2.47 30.15
C GLY A 334 18.08 1.02 30.59
N GLN A 335 16.84 0.65 30.90
CA GLN A 335 16.49 -0.66 31.41
C GLN A 335 15.31 -1.22 30.62
N PHE A 336 15.25 -2.54 30.48
CA PHE A 336 14.12 -3.25 29.89
C PHE A 336 13.87 -4.53 30.67
N THR A 337 12.61 -4.97 30.75
CA THR A 337 12.26 -6.23 31.42
C THR A 337 11.90 -7.33 30.44
N ASP A 338 11.85 -8.56 30.95
CA ASP A 338 11.26 -9.67 30.21
C ASP A 338 9.81 -9.34 29.80
N SER A 339 9.39 -9.83 28.63
CA SER A 339 8.02 -9.72 28.12
C SER A 339 7.50 -8.29 27.87
N GLU A 340 8.37 -7.28 27.83
CA GLU A 340 8.00 -5.92 27.44
C GLU A 340 8.15 -5.67 25.93
N ILE A 341 7.25 -4.87 25.37
CA ILE A 341 7.37 -4.34 24.02
C ILE A 341 7.83 -2.88 24.10
N ILE A 342 9.06 -2.63 23.69
CA ILE A 342 9.63 -1.28 23.63
C ILE A 342 9.46 -0.71 22.24
N VAL A 343 8.81 0.46 22.15
CA VAL A 343 8.59 1.17 20.90
C VAL A 343 9.63 2.28 20.75
N LEU A 344 10.45 2.20 19.69
CA LEU A 344 11.43 3.24 19.34
C LEU A 344 10.83 4.18 18.28
N LEU A 345 10.58 5.43 18.67
CA LEU A 345 10.03 6.47 17.79
C LEU A 345 11.09 7.55 17.49
N GLY A 346 10.96 8.23 16.35
CA GLY A 346 11.81 9.35 15.97
C GLY A 346 11.90 9.55 14.47
N GLU A 347 12.55 10.61 14.02
CA GLU A 347 12.76 10.92 12.60
C GLU A 347 13.68 9.91 11.89
N ASN A 348 13.57 9.81 10.58
CA ASN A 348 14.51 9.03 9.79
C ASN A 348 15.93 9.61 9.94
N GLY A 349 16.92 8.74 10.15
CA GLY A 349 18.30 9.18 10.38
C GLY A 349 18.67 9.48 11.85
N THR A 350 17.75 9.37 12.81
CA THR A 350 18.07 9.58 14.25
C THR A 350 18.90 8.47 14.89
N GLY A 351 19.24 7.41 14.15
CA GLY A 351 20.08 6.32 14.65
C GLY A 351 19.33 5.13 15.26
N LYS A 352 17.98 5.06 15.18
CA LYS A 352 17.18 3.91 15.67
C LYS A 352 17.71 2.56 15.19
N THR A 353 17.94 2.42 13.88
CA THR A 353 18.46 1.19 13.29
C THR A 353 19.88 0.89 13.75
N THR A 354 20.70 1.92 13.99
CA THR A 354 22.05 1.79 14.54
C THR A 354 22.00 1.30 15.98
N PHE A 355 21.09 1.83 16.79
CA PHE A 355 20.86 1.38 18.16
C PHE A 355 20.43 -0.09 18.22
N ILE A 356 19.46 -0.50 17.40
CA ILE A 356 19.03 -1.91 17.33
C ILE A 356 20.20 -2.82 16.90
N LYS A 357 21.05 -2.38 15.96
CA LYS A 357 22.23 -3.16 15.55
C LYS A 357 23.27 -3.30 16.67
N MET A 358 23.41 -2.29 17.53
CA MET A 358 24.28 -2.36 18.71
C MET A 358 23.71 -3.34 19.74
N LEU A 359 22.42 -3.24 20.06
CA LEU A 359 21.74 -4.20 20.93
C LEU A 359 21.79 -5.64 20.38
N ALA A 360 21.74 -5.81 19.06
CA ALA A 360 21.87 -7.10 18.39
C ALA A 360 23.31 -7.63 18.29
N GLY A 361 24.30 -6.94 18.83
CA GLY A 361 25.71 -7.32 18.76
C GLY A 361 26.31 -7.31 17.34
N ARG A 362 25.66 -6.65 16.37
CA ARG A 362 26.15 -6.55 14.98
C ARG A 362 27.02 -5.32 14.73
N LEU A 363 26.99 -4.38 15.67
CA LEU A 363 27.79 -3.15 15.62
C LEU A 363 28.30 -2.88 17.03
N GLU A 364 29.60 -2.75 17.20
CA GLU A 364 30.17 -2.41 18.50
C GLU A 364 30.06 -0.90 18.77
N PRO A 365 29.74 -0.47 20.00
CA PRO A 365 29.82 0.94 20.38
C PRO A 365 31.29 1.42 20.35
N ASP A 366 31.52 2.68 19.99
CA ASP A 366 32.88 3.27 20.04
C ASP A 366 33.29 3.63 21.48
N GLY A 367 32.32 3.68 22.39
CA GLY A 367 32.54 3.84 23.81
C GLY A 367 31.28 3.54 24.61
N GLY A 368 31.49 3.07 25.84
CA GLY A 368 30.41 2.82 26.80
C GLY A 368 29.96 1.36 26.90
N GLY A 369 30.58 0.65 27.85
CA GLY A 369 30.15 -0.59 28.51
C GLY A 369 29.82 -1.82 27.66
N GLU A 370 29.78 -2.99 28.31
CA GLU A 370 29.37 -4.25 27.69
C GLU A 370 27.84 -4.33 27.61
N ILE A 371 27.34 -4.76 26.45
CA ILE A 371 25.92 -5.02 26.21
C ILE A 371 25.63 -6.46 26.67
N PRO A 372 24.50 -6.73 27.36
CA PRO A 372 24.15 -8.10 27.73
C PRO A 372 24.07 -9.01 26.51
N ILE A 373 24.74 -10.16 26.59
CA ILE A 373 24.78 -11.16 25.50
C ILE A 373 23.42 -11.87 25.48
N LEU A 374 22.54 -11.42 24.59
CA LEU A 374 21.25 -12.06 24.31
C LEU A 374 21.29 -12.72 22.93
N ASN A 375 20.53 -13.80 22.76
CA ASN A 375 20.29 -14.36 21.44
C ASN A 375 19.24 -13.50 20.72
N VAL A 376 19.70 -12.57 19.88
CA VAL A 376 18.83 -11.57 19.26
C VAL A 376 18.33 -12.02 17.89
N SER A 377 17.00 -12.10 17.76
CA SER A 377 16.34 -12.19 16.44
C SER A 377 16.21 -10.79 15.84
N TYR A 378 16.74 -10.58 14.63
CA TYR A 378 16.76 -9.27 13.98
C TYR A 378 16.12 -9.31 12.60
N LYS A 379 15.04 -8.53 12.41
CA LYS A 379 14.41 -8.28 11.12
C LYS A 379 14.99 -6.99 10.49
N PRO A 380 15.74 -7.07 9.38
CA PRO A 380 16.30 -5.88 8.75
C PRO A 380 15.20 -4.99 8.14
N GLN A 381 15.41 -3.67 8.19
CA GLN A 381 14.51 -2.68 7.59
C GLN A 381 14.50 -2.75 6.05
N LYS A 382 15.67 -2.96 5.42
CA LYS A 382 15.78 -3.24 3.98
C LYS A 382 15.92 -4.74 3.79
N ILE A 383 14.92 -5.35 3.15
CA ILE A 383 14.94 -6.78 2.81
C ILE A 383 15.52 -6.89 1.41
N SER A 384 16.68 -7.52 1.31
CA SER A 384 17.25 -7.92 0.02
C SER A 384 17.45 -9.43 0.09
N PRO A 385 16.64 -10.23 -0.62
CA PRO A 385 16.75 -11.67 -0.58
C PRO A 385 18.14 -12.09 -1.07
N LYS A 386 18.83 -12.89 -0.27
CA LYS A 386 20.14 -13.49 -0.59
C LYS A 386 20.10 -15.01 -0.64
N HIS A 387 18.98 -15.59 -0.21
CA HIS A 387 18.77 -17.02 -0.24
C HIS A 387 18.41 -17.44 -1.66
N GLN A 388 18.99 -18.54 -2.13
CA GLN A 388 18.64 -19.16 -3.40
C GLN A 388 17.86 -20.43 -3.07
N GLY A 389 16.56 -20.40 -3.28
CA GLY A 389 15.65 -21.46 -2.87
C GLY A 389 14.26 -20.91 -2.57
N THR A 390 13.29 -21.81 -2.38
CA THR A 390 11.91 -21.39 -2.14
C THR A 390 11.70 -20.88 -0.72
N VAL A 391 10.65 -20.08 -0.50
CA VAL A 391 10.24 -19.63 0.85
C VAL A 391 10.08 -20.82 1.80
N ARG A 392 9.53 -21.94 1.31
CA ARG A 392 9.40 -23.19 2.07
C ARG A 392 10.75 -23.74 2.54
N GLN A 393 11.75 -23.77 1.67
CA GLN A 393 13.11 -24.22 2.01
C GLN A 393 13.71 -23.34 3.10
N LEU A 394 13.61 -22.02 2.96
CA LEU A 394 14.12 -21.07 3.94
C LEU A 394 13.47 -21.24 5.32
N LEU A 395 12.14 -21.44 5.38
CA LEU A 395 11.42 -21.66 6.63
C LEU A 395 11.80 -23.00 7.27
N HIS A 396 11.93 -24.06 6.47
CA HIS A 396 12.32 -25.37 6.96
C HIS A 396 13.78 -25.40 7.46
N GLU A 397 14.69 -24.64 6.85
CA GLU A 397 16.08 -24.49 7.31
C GLU A 397 16.18 -23.72 8.64
N ARG A 398 15.35 -22.69 8.83
CA ARG A 398 15.46 -21.77 9.97
C ARG A 398 14.61 -22.14 11.17
N ILE A 399 13.40 -22.66 10.96
CA ILE A 399 12.39 -22.84 12.00
C ILE A 399 11.61 -24.15 11.84
N ARG A 400 12.29 -25.25 11.53
CA ARG A 400 11.69 -26.56 11.24
C ARG A 400 10.59 -26.98 12.21
N ASP A 401 10.86 -26.92 13.52
CA ASP A 401 9.94 -27.41 14.54
C ASP A 401 8.76 -26.47 14.77
N ALA A 402 8.99 -25.15 14.69
CA ALA A 402 7.93 -24.15 14.82
C ALA A 402 7.01 -24.13 13.59
N TYR A 403 7.55 -24.34 12.38
CA TYR A 403 6.80 -24.37 11.13
C TYR A 403 5.70 -25.44 11.11
N VAL A 404 5.95 -26.59 11.74
CA VAL A 404 4.97 -27.70 11.82
C VAL A 404 3.95 -27.50 12.95
N HIS A 405 4.23 -26.61 13.90
CA HIS A 405 3.40 -26.43 15.09
C HIS A 405 2.04 -25.80 14.74
N PRO A 406 0.89 -26.43 15.08
CA PRO A 406 -0.44 -25.93 14.69
C PRO A 406 -0.76 -24.50 15.14
N GLN A 407 -0.25 -24.08 16.30
CA GLN A 407 -0.40 -22.68 16.74
C GLN A 407 0.36 -21.71 15.84
N PHE A 408 1.59 -22.03 15.43
CA PHE A 408 2.36 -21.15 14.54
C PHE A 408 1.68 -21.04 13.17
N VAL A 409 1.10 -22.13 12.68
CA VAL A 409 0.30 -22.13 11.44
C VAL A 409 -0.90 -21.19 11.58
N THR A 410 -1.61 -21.25 12.71
CA THR A 410 -2.84 -20.49 12.93
C THR A 410 -2.59 -19.02 13.25
N ASP A 411 -1.57 -18.73 14.04
CA ASP A 411 -1.29 -17.38 14.56
C ASP A 411 -0.36 -16.57 13.64
N VAL A 412 0.47 -17.23 12.83
CA VAL A 412 1.49 -16.58 12.01
C VAL A 412 1.31 -16.88 10.51
N LEU A 413 1.32 -18.15 10.10
CA LEU A 413 1.34 -18.48 8.66
C LEU A 413 0.05 -18.08 7.93
N LYS A 414 -1.12 -18.46 8.48
CA LYS A 414 -2.42 -18.14 7.87
C LYS A 414 -2.71 -16.63 7.86
N PRO A 415 -2.55 -15.88 8.97
CA PRO A 415 -2.85 -14.44 8.97
C PRO A 415 -1.94 -13.63 8.05
N LEU A 416 -0.67 -14.04 7.91
CA LEU A 416 0.27 -13.41 6.99
C LEU A 416 0.16 -13.92 5.54
N GLN A 417 -0.75 -14.85 5.27
CA GLN A 417 -0.95 -15.46 3.96
C GLN A 417 0.37 -15.96 3.34
N ILE A 418 1.12 -16.75 4.10
CA ILE A 418 2.41 -17.31 3.64
C ILE A 418 2.19 -18.54 2.74
N ASP A 419 1.04 -19.23 2.87
CA ASP A 419 0.73 -20.43 2.10
C ASP A 419 0.87 -20.26 0.57
N PRO A 420 0.35 -19.18 -0.06
CA PRO A 420 0.44 -18.97 -1.50
C PRO A 420 1.86 -18.66 -2.00
N ILE A 421 2.78 -18.28 -1.11
CA ILE A 421 4.15 -17.89 -1.47
C ILE A 421 5.18 -18.95 -1.11
N PHE A 422 4.79 -20.11 -0.57
CA PHE A 422 5.74 -21.16 -0.17
C PHE A 422 6.67 -21.60 -1.28
N ASP A 423 6.14 -21.71 -2.49
CA ASP A 423 6.86 -22.24 -3.64
C ASP A 423 7.42 -21.12 -4.53
N GLN A 424 7.35 -19.85 -4.09
CA GLN A 424 8.04 -18.74 -4.73
C GLN A 424 9.54 -18.76 -4.37
N GLU A 425 10.38 -18.46 -5.37
CA GLU A 425 11.84 -18.35 -5.28
C GLU A 425 12.33 -16.99 -4.77
#